data_AF-A0A170XNZ3-F1
#
_entry.id   AF-A0A170XNZ3-F1
#
_cell.length_a   1.000
_cell.length_b   1.000
_cell.length_c   1.000
_cell.angle_alpha   90.00
_cell.angle_beta   90.00
_cell.angle_gamma   90.00
#
_symmetry.space_group_name_H-M   'P 1'
#
loop_
_entity.id
_entity.type
_entity.pdbx_description
1 polymer ?
#
loop_
_entity_poly.entity_id
_entity_poly.type
_entity_poly.pdbx_seq_one_letter_code
_entity_poly.pdbx_strand_id
1 'polypeptide(L)'
;GVKIQQLFSNFYNPVIDLLQQSTSKDDPLCRIFEMNKNWKAVEEMLYKARDWLSQCLSLVAIDEETGNVYGALIGRIVNNEEMLNEIEQLKQMELENEKKENGIAKC
;
A
#
# COMPACT_ATOMS: atom_id res chain seq x y z
N GLY A 1 -15.39 -21.68 9.48
CA GLY A 1 -16.22 -20.85 8.56
C GLY A 1 -15.60 -19.46 8.39
N VAL A 2 -15.86 -18.73 7.30
CA VAL A 2 -15.25 -17.39 7.08
C VAL A 2 -16.08 -16.28 7.72
N LYS A 3 -15.43 -15.44 8.53
CA LYS A 3 -16.02 -14.25 9.16
C LYS A 3 -15.29 -13.00 8.71
N ILE A 4 -16.07 -11.95 8.43
CA ILE A 4 -15.56 -10.60 8.19
C ILE A 4 -15.72 -9.79 9.48
N GLN A 5 -14.66 -9.12 9.90
CA GLN A 5 -14.67 -8.27 11.08
C GLN A 5 -13.75 -7.07 10.93
N GLN A 6 -13.87 -6.12 11.87
CA GLN A 6 -12.92 -5.02 11.98
C GLN A 6 -11.50 -5.57 12.18
N LEU A 7 -10.56 -4.96 11.47
CA LEU A 7 -9.16 -5.35 11.50
C LEU A 7 -8.49 -4.73 12.72
N PHE A 8 -8.12 -5.57 13.68
CA PHE A 8 -7.37 -5.20 14.88
C PHE A 8 -5.88 -5.52 14.74
N SER A 9 -5.06 -4.97 15.64
CA SER A 9 -3.59 -5.03 15.59
C SER A 9 -3.01 -6.44 15.51
N ASN A 10 -3.69 -7.44 16.06
CA ASN A 10 -3.29 -8.85 15.98
C ASN A 10 -3.32 -9.41 14.54
N PHE A 11 -4.02 -8.74 13.61
CA PHE A 11 -4.07 -9.11 12.19
C PHE A 11 -3.16 -8.28 11.30
N TYR A 12 -2.40 -7.31 11.83
CA TYR A 12 -1.56 -6.43 11.00
C TYR A 12 -0.50 -7.21 10.24
N ASN A 13 0.31 -8.01 10.92
CA ASN A 13 1.37 -8.79 10.26
C ASN A 13 0.80 -9.79 9.23
N PRO A 14 -0.22 -10.63 9.56
CA PRO A 14 -0.83 -11.51 8.57
C PRO A 14 -1.34 -10.79 7.30
N VAL A 15 -1.89 -9.59 7.44
CA VAL A 15 -2.40 -8.81 6.30
C VAL A 15 -1.27 -8.20 5.49
N ILE A 16 -0.20 -7.73 6.13
CA ILE A 16 1.00 -7.24 5.44
C ILE A 16 1.68 -8.38 4.67
N ASP A 17 1.77 -9.57 5.26
CA ASP A 17 2.31 -10.75 4.59
C ASP A 17 1.48 -11.12 3.36
N LEU A 18 0.14 -11.03 3.47
CA LEU A 18 -0.76 -11.24 2.34
C LEU A 18 -0.50 -10.23 1.21
N LEU A 19 -0.44 -8.93 1.52
CA LEU A 19 -0.15 -7.88 0.53
C LEU A 19 1.19 -8.09 -0.18
N GLN A 20 2.22 -8.48 0.57
CA GLN A 20 3.54 -8.74 0.01
C GLN A 20 3.50 -9.94 -0.96
N GLN A 21 2.77 -11.00 -0.62
CA GLN A 21 2.74 -12.25 -1.38
C GLN A 21 1.83 -12.21 -2.61
N SER A 22 0.66 -11.57 -2.52
CA SER A 22 -0.39 -11.59 -3.56
C SER A 22 -0.49 -10.28 -4.33
N THR A 23 -0.69 -9.15 -3.65
CA THR A 23 -0.98 -7.86 -4.31
C THR A 23 0.14 -7.44 -5.27
N SER A 24 1.40 -7.61 -4.87
CA SER A 24 2.54 -7.30 -5.74
C SER A 24 2.59 -8.11 -7.05
N LYS A 25 1.91 -9.27 -7.10
CA LYS A 25 1.90 -10.18 -8.26
C LYS A 25 0.60 -10.15 -9.04
N ASP A 26 -0.52 -9.98 -8.36
CA ASP A 26 -1.85 -10.19 -8.91
C ASP A 26 -2.58 -8.88 -9.23
N ASP A 27 -2.23 -7.77 -8.58
CA ASP A 27 -2.83 -6.47 -8.86
C ASP A 27 -2.41 -5.97 -10.27
N PRO A 28 -3.36 -5.57 -11.13
CA PRO A 28 -3.06 -5.12 -12.49
C PRO A 28 -2.07 -3.96 -12.56
N LEU A 29 -2.14 -2.98 -11.65
CA LEU A 29 -1.21 -1.86 -11.64
C LEU A 29 0.17 -2.31 -11.16
N CYS A 30 0.23 -3.11 -10.09
CA CYS A 30 1.50 -3.68 -9.63
C CYS A 30 2.20 -4.47 -10.74
N ARG A 31 1.44 -5.21 -11.57
CA ARG A 31 1.96 -5.93 -12.73
C ARG A 31 2.45 -5.00 -13.84
N ILE A 32 1.66 -4.00 -14.22
CA ILE A 32 2.01 -3.04 -15.27
C ILE A 32 3.31 -2.32 -14.93
N PHE A 33 3.50 -1.94 -13.66
CA PHE A 33 4.70 -1.24 -13.19
C PHE A 33 5.82 -2.18 -12.72
N GLU A 34 5.69 -3.49 -12.94
CA GLU A 34 6.65 -4.51 -12.52
C GLU A 34 7.09 -4.37 -11.05
N MET A 35 6.15 -4.04 -10.15
CA MET A 35 6.46 -3.77 -8.73
C MET A 35 7.18 -4.96 -8.06
N ASN A 36 6.91 -6.19 -8.50
CA ASN A 36 7.61 -7.38 -8.03
C ASN A 36 9.13 -7.36 -8.30
N LYS A 37 9.63 -6.55 -9.23
CA LYS A 37 11.06 -6.32 -9.49
C LYS A 37 11.61 -5.06 -8.80
N ASN A 38 10.73 -4.22 -8.24
CA ASN A 38 11.10 -2.97 -7.58
C ASN A 38 10.85 -3.06 -6.07
N TRP A 39 11.83 -3.61 -5.35
CA TRP A 39 11.73 -3.82 -3.90
C TRP A 39 11.45 -2.53 -3.12
N LYS A 40 11.96 -1.37 -3.57
CA LYS A 40 11.71 -0.07 -2.92
C LYS A 40 10.25 0.34 -3.03
N ALA A 41 9.64 0.17 -4.21
CA ALA A 41 8.23 0.47 -4.41
C ALA A 41 7.33 -0.45 -3.56
N VAL A 42 7.70 -1.73 -3.43
CA VAL A 42 6.99 -2.67 -2.55
C VAL A 42 7.14 -2.25 -1.09
N GLU A 43 8.35 -1.90 -0.64
CA GLU A 43 8.58 -1.44 0.73
C GLU A 43 7.77 -0.18 1.07
N GLU A 44 7.73 0.79 0.16
CA GLU A 44 6.94 2.01 0.33
C GLU A 44 5.43 1.72 0.41
N MET A 45 4.93 0.83 -0.45
CA MET A 45 3.54 0.38 -0.42
C MET A 45 3.21 -0.29 0.92
N LEU A 46 4.06 -1.20 1.40
CA LEU A 46 3.85 -1.89 2.68
C LEU A 46 3.95 -0.93 3.87
N TYR A 47 4.84 0.06 3.81
CA TYR A 47 4.93 1.12 4.81
C TYR A 47 3.62 1.92 4.90
N LYS A 48 3.09 2.38 3.76
CA LYS A 48 1.80 3.08 3.69
C LYS A 48 0.65 2.20 4.18
N ALA A 49 0.62 0.93 3.79
CA ALA A 49 -0.39 -0.01 4.27
C ALA A 49 -0.36 -0.16 5.80
N ARG A 50 0.82 -0.29 6.42
CA ARG A 50 0.97 -0.36 7.88
C ARG A 50 0.42 0.88 8.58
N ASP A 51 0.71 2.05 8.04
CA ASP A 51 0.17 3.31 8.56
C ASP A 51 -1.36 3.32 8.51
N TRP A 52 -1.95 2.87 7.39
CA TRP A 52 -3.41 2.88 7.22
C TRP A 52 -4.13 1.81 8.05
N LEU A 53 -3.50 0.65 8.29
CA LEU A 53 -4.05 -0.39 9.16
C LEU A 53 -4.29 0.10 10.59
N SER A 54 -3.52 1.10 11.05
CA SER A 54 -3.71 1.74 12.35
C SER A 54 -5.02 2.53 12.45
N GLN A 55 -5.62 2.89 11.31
CA GLN A 55 -6.90 3.56 11.25
C GLN A 55 -8.03 2.53 11.37
N CYS A 56 -8.97 2.77 12.29
CA CYS A 56 -10.02 1.82 12.69
C CYS A 56 -11.11 1.54 11.62
N LEU A 57 -10.78 1.56 10.34
CA LEU A 57 -11.70 1.45 9.20
C LEU A 57 -11.45 0.21 8.34
N SER A 58 -10.33 -0.48 8.58
CA SER A 58 -9.96 -1.66 7.82
C SER A 58 -10.77 -2.89 8.26
N LEU A 59 -11.04 -3.79 7.33
CA LEU A 59 -11.74 -5.06 7.56
C LEU A 59 -10.83 -6.24 7.22
N VAL A 60 -11.04 -7.37 7.90
CA VAL A 60 -10.32 -8.62 7.66
C VAL A 60 -11.30 -9.78 7.53
N ALA A 61 -11.05 -10.66 6.57
CA ALA A 61 -11.74 -11.94 6.41
C ALA A 61 -10.88 -13.05 7.01
N ILE A 62 -11.40 -13.72 8.03
CA ILE A 62 -10.69 -14.77 8.77
C ILE A 62 -11.46 -16.08 8.75
N ASP A 63 -10.75 -17.19 8.73
CA ASP A 63 -11.29 -18.48 9.11
C ASP A 63 -11.49 -18.54 10.63
N GLU A 64 -12.70 -18.77 11.11
CA GLU A 64 -12.99 -18.80 12.55
C GLU A 64 -12.40 -20.02 13.28
N GLU A 65 -12.11 -21.12 12.57
CA GLU A 65 -11.61 -22.35 13.17
C GLU A 65 -10.08 -22.33 13.28
N THR A 66 -9.42 -21.83 12.24
CA THR A 66 -7.95 -21.83 12.11
C THR A 66 -7.30 -20.48 12.40
N GLY A 67 -8.08 -19.39 12.39
CA GLY A 67 -7.57 -18.03 12.53
C GLY A 67 -6.84 -17.50 11.29
N ASN A 68 -6.85 -18.24 10.18
CA ASN A 68 -6.16 -17.86 8.94
C ASN A 68 -6.80 -16.64 8.29
N VAL A 69 -5.98 -15.72 7.78
CA VAL A 69 -6.44 -14.54 7.03
C VAL A 69 -6.59 -14.89 5.55
N TYR A 70 -7.77 -14.65 5.00
CA TYR A 70 -8.05 -14.84 3.56
C TYR A 70 -7.99 -13.55 2.76
N GLY A 71 -8.17 -12.41 3.40
CA GLY A 71 -8.25 -11.13 2.73
C GLY A 71 -8.40 -9.98 3.70
N ALA A 72 -8.12 -8.78 3.21
CA ALA A 72 -8.33 -7.55 3.94
C ALA A 72 -8.81 -6.43 3.01
N LEU A 73 -9.61 -5.53 3.58
CA LEU A 73 -9.88 -4.21 3.01
C LEU A 73 -9.13 -3.21 3.88
N ILE A 74 -8.19 -2.48 3.30
CA ILE A 74 -7.41 -1.45 3.99
C ILE A 74 -7.99 -0.10 3.61
N GLY A 75 -8.45 0.65 4.62
CA GLY A 75 -9.09 1.95 4.43
C GLY A 75 -8.47 3.00 5.34
N ARG A 76 -8.32 4.20 4.79
CA ARG A 76 -7.93 5.42 5.51
C ARG A 76 -8.95 6.52 5.23
N ILE A 77 -9.23 7.35 6.24
CA ILE A 77 -9.90 8.64 6.01
C ILE A 77 -8.82 9.68 5.73
N VAL A 78 -8.97 10.38 4.61
CA VAL A 78 -8.15 11.55 4.28
C VAL A 78 -9.02 12.80 4.41
N ASN A 79 -8.48 13.84 5.03
CA ASN A 79 -9.06 15.17 4.96
C ASN A 79 -8.49 15.92 3.74
N ASN A 80 -9.12 17.05 3.38
CA ASN A 80 -8.71 17.82 2.20
C ASN A 80 -7.27 18.35 2.31
N GLU A 81 -6.81 18.72 3.50
CA GLU A 81 -5.46 19.25 3.70
C GLU A 81 -4.39 18.19 3.46
N GLU A 82 -4.57 16.98 3.99
CA GLU A 82 -3.69 15.83 3.73
C GLU A 82 -3.64 15.48 2.25
N MET A 83 -4.79 15.48 1.58
CA MET A 83 -4.84 15.22 0.14
C MET A 83 -4.08 16.27 -0.67
N LEU A 84 -4.24 17.56 -0.33
CA LEU A 84 -3.51 18.65 -0.98
C LEU A 84 -1.99 18.53 -0.78
N ASN A 85 -1.56 18.18 0.44
CA ASN A 85 -0.16 17.97 0.76
C ASN A 85 0.45 16.79 -0.03
N GLU A 86 -0.26 15.67 -0.14
CA GLU A 86 0.19 14.52 -0.93
C GLU A 86 0.31 14.87 -2.43
N ILE A 87 -0.63 15.64 -2.98
CA ILE A 87 -0.57 16.12 -4.38
C ILE A 87 0.62 17.06 -4.59
N GLU A 88 0.90 17.97 -3.66
CA GLU A 88 2.02 18.91 -3.77
C GLU A 88 3.37 18.18 -3.72
N GLN A 89 3.50 17.16 -2.86
CA GLN A 89 4.69 16.30 -2.81
C GLN A 89 4.90 15.55 -4.13
N LEU A 90 3.84 15.00 -4.73
CA LEU A 90 3.91 14.32 -6.02
C LEU A 90 4.40 15.25 -7.13
N LYS A 91 3.84 16.48 -7.21
CA LYS A 91 4.28 17.49 -8.18
C LYS A 91 5.76 17.85 -8.01
N GLN A 92 6.22 17.96 -6.77
CA GLN A 92 7.62 18.29 -6.50
C GLN A 92 8.55 17.16 -6.95
N MET A 93 8.18 15.90 -6.72
CA MET A 93 8.92 14.74 -7.20
C MET A 93 8.97 14.67 -8.74
N GLU A 94 7.87 14.98 -9.43
CA GLU A 94 7.84 15.06 -10.90
C GLU A 94 8.81 16.13 -11.42
N LEU A 95 8.77 17.34 -10.84
CA LEU A 95 9.68 18.43 -11.20
C LEU A 95 11.16 18.08 -10.95
N GLU A 96 11.47 17.35 -9.89
CA GLU A 96 12.82 16.87 -9.61
C GLU A 96 13.29 15.82 -10.61
N ASN A 97 12.40 14.91 -11.01
CA ASN A 97 12.71 13.89 -12.02
C ASN A 97 12.96 14.52 -13.40
N GLU A 98 12.13 15.48 -13.82
CA GLU A 98 12.32 16.22 -15.07
C GLU A 98 13.65 17.01 -15.08
N LYS A 99 14.03 17.62 -13.96
CA LYS A 99 15.32 18.32 -13.84
C LYS A 99 16.50 17.36 -13.93
N LYS A 100 16.41 16.16 -13.36
CA LYS A 100 17.45 15.13 -13.45
C LYS A 100 17.60 14.62 -14.88
N GLU A 101 16.50 14.33 -15.57
CA GLU A 101 16.52 13.87 -16.96
C GLU A 101 17.08 14.93 -17.91
N ASN A 102 16.67 16.19 -17.76
CA ASN A 102 17.18 17.31 -18.57
C ASN A 102 18.62 17.73 -18.20
N GLY A 103 19.08 17.41 -16.98
CA GLY A 103 20.45 17.64 -16.54
C GLY A 103 21.45 16.62 -17.09
N ILE A 104 21.02 15.37 -17.29
CA ILE A 104 21.86 14.30 -17.87
C ILE A 104 22.07 14.49 -19.38
N ALA A 105 21.11 15.10 -20.09
CA ALA A 105 21.21 15.41 -21.53
C ALA A 105 22.23 16.53 -21.88
N LYS A 106 22.89 17.14 -20.89
CA LYS A 106 23.85 18.25 -21.08
C LYS A 106 25.33 17.86 -20.91
N CYS A 107 25.67 16.58 -20.81
CA CYS A 107 27.06 16.10 -20.77
C CYS A 107 27.46 15.40 -22.08
#